data_AF-A0A962YG24-F1
#
_entry.id   AF-A0A962YG24-F1
#
_cell.length_a   1.000
_cell.length_b   1.000
_cell.length_c   1.000
_cell.angle_alpha   90.00
_cell.angle_beta   90.00
_cell.angle_gamma   90.00
#
_symmetry.space_group_name_H-M   'P 1'
#
loop_
_entity.id
_entity.type
_entity.pdbx_description
1 polymer ?
#
loop_
_entity_poly.entity_id
_entity_poly.type
_entity_poly.pdbx_seq_one_letter_code
_entity_poly.pdbx_strand_id
1 'polypeptide(L)'
;AKGLYSALLATRELAGNARLLFLTDGHEAPPVNPKFRPVFNKGKPGEVDGLIVGIGGDIPQPIPQLDMRGKVTGYWRADDVLQIDVYSLGRNSSTGSTETMVGVDDSNIAERIKNGTEHLSSLRESYLRQLASETALDYYRLDSINDWLNRLQDPNLAEWREAPLSTTGLAGLLALLLLSLEAVLAWRRG
;
A
#
# COMPACT_ATOMS: atom_id res chain seq x y z
N ALA A 1 -1.21 -7.71 -6.70
CA ALA A 1 -2.67 -7.70 -6.46
C ALA A 1 -3.10 -8.55 -5.24
N LYS A 2 -2.68 -9.83 -5.13
CA LYS A 2 -3.25 -10.77 -4.13
C LYS A 2 -3.12 -10.27 -2.69
N GLY A 3 -1.95 -9.75 -2.32
CA GLY A 3 -1.70 -9.20 -0.99
C GLY A 3 -2.62 -8.04 -0.63
N LEU A 4 -2.83 -7.10 -1.57
CA LEU A 4 -3.75 -5.97 -1.40
C LEU A 4 -5.20 -6.45 -1.17
N TYR A 5 -5.67 -7.39 -1.99
CA TYR A 5 -7.05 -7.89 -1.86
C TYR A 5 -7.27 -8.64 -0.55
N SER A 6 -6.28 -9.44 -0.11
CA SER A 6 -6.32 -10.08 1.21
C SER A 6 -6.31 -9.05 2.34
N ALA A 7 -5.52 -7.99 2.23
CA ALA A 7 -5.50 -6.92 3.23
C ALA A 7 -6.82 -6.16 3.31
N LEU A 8 -7.48 -5.89 2.18
CA LEU A 8 -8.82 -5.29 2.14
C LEU A 8 -9.86 -6.18 2.84
N LEU A 9 -9.86 -7.48 2.53
CA LEU A 9 -10.78 -8.43 3.17
C LEU A 9 -10.54 -8.53 4.67
N ALA A 10 -9.27 -8.59 5.10
CA ALA A 10 -8.93 -8.63 6.52
C ALA A 10 -9.32 -7.33 7.24
N THR A 11 -9.13 -6.17 6.61
CA THR A 11 -9.51 -4.87 7.19
C THR A 11 -11.02 -4.76 7.38
N ARG A 12 -11.80 -5.29 6.42
CA ARG A 12 -13.27 -5.34 6.53
C ARG A 12 -13.75 -6.14 7.75
N GLU A 13 -13.00 -7.15 8.16
CA GLU A 13 -13.36 -7.99 9.31
C GLU A 13 -13.00 -7.37 10.66
N LEU A 14 -12.24 -6.26 10.67
CA LEU A 14 -11.93 -5.53 11.89
C LEU A 14 -13.18 -4.78 12.40
N ALA A 15 -13.37 -4.79 13.72
CA ALA A 15 -14.47 -4.04 14.35
C ALA A 15 -14.19 -2.52 14.27
N GLY A 16 -15.16 -1.76 13.76
CA GLY A 16 -15.08 -0.30 13.59
C GLY A 16 -14.83 0.13 12.15
N ASN A 17 -14.59 1.43 11.92
CA ASN A 17 -14.31 1.99 10.59
C ASN A 17 -12.80 1.96 10.30
N ALA A 18 -12.21 0.77 10.33
CA ALA A 18 -10.78 0.59 10.07
C ALA A 18 -10.44 0.99 8.63
N ARG A 19 -9.31 1.68 8.46
CA ARG A 19 -8.80 2.09 7.14
C ARG A 19 -7.52 1.36 6.79
N LEU A 20 -7.33 1.08 5.50
CA LEU A 20 -6.16 0.36 5.01
C LEU A 20 -5.11 1.33 4.44
N LEU A 21 -3.89 1.30 4.98
CA LEU A 21 -2.71 1.85 4.32
C LEU A 21 -1.84 0.70 3.81
N PHE A 22 -1.71 0.57 2.50
CA PHE A 22 -0.96 -0.52 1.87
C PHE A 22 0.31 0.02 1.21
N LEU A 23 1.46 -0.18 1.88
CA LEU A 23 2.77 0.29 1.40
C LEU A 23 3.43 -0.79 0.54
N THR A 24 3.78 -0.46 -0.70
CA THR A 24 4.41 -1.41 -1.63
C THR A 24 5.12 -0.69 -2.78
N ASP A 25 6.17 -1.30 -3.31
CA ASP A 25 6.79 -0.92 -4.59
C ASP A 25 6.01 -1.49 -5.80
N GLY A 26 5.05 -2.38 -5.56
CA GLY A 26 4.28 -3.08 -6.59
C GLY A 26 5.01 -4.25 -7.24
N HIS A 27 6.13 -4.69 -6.68
CA HIS A 27 6.86 -5.85 -7.15
C HIS A 27 6.13 -7.15 -6.77
N GLU A 28 5.97 -8.08 -7.73
CA GLU A 28 5.32 -9.37 -7.52
C GLU A 28 6.14 -10.50 -8.16
N ALA A 29 6.49 -11.52 -7.38
CA ALA A 29 7.22 -12.68 -7.84
C ALA A 29 6.36 -13.97 -7.71
N PRO A 30 6.18 -14.76 -8.79
CA PRO A 30 6.55 -14.46 -10.18
C PRO A 30 5.67 -13.34 -10.77
N PRO A 31 6.15 -12.63 -11.82
CA PRO A 31 5.42 -11.52 -12.43
C PRO A 31 4.05 -11.96 -12.92
N VAL A 32 3.02 -11.13 -12.72
CA VAL A 32 1.64 -11.52 -13.01
C VAL A 32 1.35 -11.43 -14.51
N ASN A 33 0.82 -12.50 -15.08
CA ASN A 33 0.32 -12.47 -16.46
C ASN A 33 -0.86 -11.48 -16.59
N PRO A 34 -0.81 -10.49 -17.49
CA PRO A 34 -1.91 -9.53 -17.66
C PRO A 34 -3.27 -10.17 -17.97
N LYS A 35 -3.29 -11.29 -18.71
CA LYS A 35 -4.54 -12.00 -19.07
C LYS A 35 -5.15 -12.79 -17.92
N PHE A 36 -4.33 -13.24 -16.98
CA PHE A 36 -4.75 -14.10 -15.86
C PHE A 36 -4.61 -13.39 -14.50
N ARG A 37 -4.61 -12.04 -14.51
CA ARG A 37 -4.50 -11.27 -13.29
C ARG A 37 -5.69 -11.55 -12.37
N PRO A 38 -5.46 -11.69 -11.05
CA PRO A 38 -6.55 -11.75 -10.09
C PRO A 38 -7.44 -10.52 -10.19
N VAL A 39 -8.75 -10.74 -10.33
CA VAL A 39 -9.76 -9.68 -10.27
C VAL A 39 -10.26 -9.51 -8.84
N PHE A 40 -10.57 -8.27 -8.44
CA PHE A 40 -11.16 -7.99 -7.15
C PHE A 40 -12.66 -8.34 -7.17
N ASN A 41 -12.99 -9.59 -6.86
CA ASN A 41 -14.37 -10.11 -6.93
C ASN A 41 -14.96 -10.56 -5.58
N LYS A 42 -14.13 -10.64 -4.52
CA LYS A 42 -14.56 -11.12 -3.19
C LYS A 42 -14.99 -9.99 -2.23
N GLY A 43 -14.75 -8.73 -2.61
CA GLY A 43 -15.15 -7.54 -1.85
C GLY A 43 -15.87 -6.55 -2.76
N LYS A 44 -16.41 -5.48 -2.17
CA LYS A 44 -16.99 -4.37 -2.94
C LYS A 44 -15.97 -3.21 -3.00
N PRO A 45 -15.66 -2.66 -4.20
CA PRO A 45 -14.82 -1.47 -4.30
C PRO A 45 -15.38 -0.34 -3.43
N GLY A 46 -14.52 0.32 -2.66
CA GLY A 46 -14.91 1.42 -1.75
C GLY A 46 -15.61 0.98 -0.45
N GLU A 47 -15.72 -0.33 -0.17
CA GLU A 47 -16.24 -0.83 1.12
C GLU A 47 -15.27 -0.58 2.27
N VAL A 48 -13.97 -0.54 1.97
CA VAL A 48 -12.90 -0.19 2.91
C VAL A 48 -12.23 1.05 2.39
N ASP A 49 -12.27 2.13 3.16
CA ASP A 49 -11.50 3.34 2.87
C ASP A 49 -10.00 3.06 3.06
N GLY A 50 -9.17 3.66 2.22
CA GLY A 50 -7.74 3.49 2.34
C GLY A 50 -6.92 4.10 1.23
N LEU A 51 -5.62 3.82 1.31
CA LEU A 51 -4.59 4.40 0.46
C LEU A 51 -3.56 3.33 0.08
N ILE A 52 -3.29 3.21 -1.21
CA ILE A 52 -2.10 2.51 -1.70
C ILE A 52 -0.95 3.50 -1.73
N VAL A 53 0.13 3.16 -1.04
CA VAL A 53 1.32 3.99 -0.93
C VAL A 53 2.46 3.34 -1.72
N GLY A 54 2.82 3.94 -2.85
CA GLY A 54 3.97 3.55 -3.65
C GLY A 54 5.27 3.92 -2.94
N ILE A 55 6.12 2.92 -2.65
CA ILE A 55 7.44 3.12 -2.04
C ILE A 55 8.56 2.72 -3.00
N GLY A 56 9.76 3.27 -2.77
CA GLY A 56 10.92 3.04 -3.64
C GLY A 56 11.02 4.09 -4.75
N GLY A 57 11.79 3.77 -5.80
CA GLY A 57 12.03 4.68 -6.91
C GLY A 57 11.97 3.99 -8.26
N ASP A 58 12.08 4.78 -9.33
CA ASP A 58 11.94 4.29 -10.71
C ASP A 58 13.18 3.50 -11.19
N ILE A 59 14.31 3.64 -10.50
CA ILE A 59 15.55 2.95 -10.82
C ILE A 59 15.54 1.56 -10.17
N PRO A 60 15.63 0.46 -10.95
CA PRO A 60 15.69 -0.89 -10.40
C PRO A 60 16.87 -1.08 -9.44
N GLN A 61 16.58 -1.64 -8.27
CA GLN A 61 17.55 -1.94 -7.22
C GLN A 61 17.55 -3.45 -6.90
N PRO A 62 18.71 -4.02 -6.52
CA PRO A 62 18.79 -5.43 -6.18
C PRO A 62 18.02 -5.76 -4.90
N ILE A 63 17.31 -6.89 -4.90
CA ILE A 63 16.51 -7.32 -3.74
C ILE A 63 17.41 -8.10 -2.76
N PRO A 64 17.52 -7.68 -1.48
CA PRO A 64 18.36 -8.37 -0.51
C PRO A 64 17.74 -9.70 -0.06
N GLN A 65 18.58 -10.70 0.11
CA GLN A 65 18.24 -11.92 0.85
C GLN A 65 18.52 -11.66 2.33
N LEU A 66 17.52 -11.89 3.19
CA LEU A 66 17.61 -11.68 4.62
C LEU A 66 17.60 -13.03 5.36
N ASP A 67 18.45 -13.17 6.38
CA ASP A 67 18.36 -14.29 7.31
C ASP A 67 17.20 -14.10 8.31
N MET A 68 17.01 -15.08 9.21
CA MET A 68 15.96 -15.03 10.25
C MET A 68 16.12 -13.86 11.24
N ARG A 69 17.28 -13.19 11.26
CA ARG A 69 17.58 -12.04 12.12
C ARG A 69 17.50 -10.71 11.33
N GLY A 70 17.09 -10.75 10.06
CA GLY A 70 17.02 -9.59 9.20
C GLY A 70 18.38 -9.09 8.68
N LYS A 71 19.45 -9.88 8.80
CA LYS A 71 20.76 -9.52 8.24
C LYS A 71 20.83 -9.89 6.77
N VAL A 72 21.38 -8.98 5.96
CA VAL A 72 21.65 -9.24 4.54
C VAL A 72 22.72 -10.33 4.38
N THR A 73 22.37 -11.42 3.72
CA THR A 73 23.27 -12.54 3.39
C THR A 73 23.70 -12.54 1.93
N GLY A 74 22.98 -11.82 1.06
CA GLY A 74 23.24 -11.71 -0.36
C GLY A 74 22.14 -10.94 -1.08
N TYR A 75 22.10 -11.07 -2.41
CA TYR A 75 21.08 -10.48 -3.26
C TYR A 75 20.59 -11.52 -4.25
N TRP A 76 19.29 -11.46 -4.58
CA TRP A 76 18.69 -12.29 -5.61
C TRP A 76 19.31 -11.99 -6.99
N ARG A 77 19.64 -13.04 -7.74
CA ARG A 77 20.13 -12.97 -9.11
C ARG A 77 19.04 -13.37 -10.10
N ALA A 78 19.26 -13.06 -11.38
CA ALA A 78 18.32 -13.41 -12.44
C ALA A 78 18.00 -14.91 -12.49
N ASP A 79 19.00 -15.77 -12.23
CA ASP A 79 18.84 -17.22 -12.22
C ASP A 79 18.18 -17.76 -10.93
N ASP A 80 18.11 -16.95 -9.87
CA ASP A 80 17.52 -17.36 -8.59
C ASP A 80 16.00 -17.17 -8.56
N VAL A 81 15.42 -16.49 -9.56
CA VAL A 81 13.99 -16.14 -9.60
C VAL A 81 13.37 -16.46 -10.96
N LEU A 82 12.07 -16.75 -10.94
CA LEU A 82 11.30 -16.93 -12.16
C LEU A 82 11.08 -15.57 -12.84
N GLN A 83 11.58 -15.44 -14.07
CA GLN A 83 11.43 -14.24 -14.88
C GLN A 83 10.06 -14.12 -15.56
N ILE A 84 9.28 -15.21 -15.59
CA ILE A 84 7.93 -15.25 -16.15
C ILE A 84 7.00 -16.06 -15.25
N ASP A 85 5.68 -15.85 -15.38
CA ASP A 85 4.69 -16.65 -14.67
C ASP A 85 4.65 -18.10 -15.12
N VAL A 86 4.23 -18.98 -14.20
CA VAL A 86 4.04 -20.41 -14.46
C VAL A 86 2.95 -20.72 -15.49
N TYR A 87 1.98 -19.83 -15.71
CA TYR A 87 0.96 -20.05 -16.75
C TYR A 87 1.51 -19.79 -18.15
N SER A 88 2.44 -18.84 -18.29
CA SER A 88 3.21 -18.59 -19.51
C SER A 88 4.20 -19.72 -19.84
N LEU A 89 4.60 -20.54 -18.86
CA LEU A 89 5.53 -21.65 -19.08
C LEU A 89 4.86 -22.90 -19.70
N GLY A 90 3.52 -22.95 -19.74
CA GLY A 90 2.78 -24.13 -20.18
C GLY A 90 3.00 -25.36 -19.27
N ARG A 91 2.26 -26.45 -19.51
CA ARG A 91 2.47 -27.73 -18.81
C ARG A 91 3.59 -28.52 -19.49
N ASN A 92 4.79 -27.97 -19.58
CA ASN A 92 5.88 -28.56 -20.38
C ASN A 92 6.73 -29.54 -19.56
N SER A 93 6.13 -30.23 -18.59
CA SER A 93 6.86 -31.17 -17.73
C SER A 93 6.12 -32.50 -17.66
N SER A 94 6.74 -33.51 -18.29
CA SER A 94 6.65 -34.97 -18.03
C SER A 94 5.74 -35.91 -18.86
N THR A 95 5.00 -35.45 -19.87
CA THR A 95 4.42 -36.36 -20.88
C THR A 95 4.33 -35.64 -22.21
N GLY A 96 4.73 -36.28 -23.31
CA GLY A 96 4.83 -35.71 -24.67
C GLY A 96 3.51 -35.31 -25.33
N SER A 97 2.60 -34.69 -24.59
CA SER A 97 1.39 -34.05 -25.09
C SER A 97 1.71 -32.59 -25.39
N THR A 98 1.90 -32.27 -26.67
CA THR A 98 1.98 -30.91 -27.23
C THR A 98 0.62 -30.24 -27.18
N GLU A 99 0.13 -29.96 -25.98
CA GLU A 99 -1.09 -29.16 -25.80
C GLU A 99 -0.68 -27.75 -25.40
N THR A 100 -0.42 -26.93 -26.42
CA THR A 100 -0.26 -25.48 -26.26
C THR A 100 -1.56 -24.94 -25.64
N MET A 101 -1.46 -24.33 -24.46
CA MET A 101 -2.62 -23.64 -23.87
C MET A 101 -3.08 -22.55 -24.83
N VAL A 102 -4.37 -22.59 -25.23
CA VAL A 102 -4.98 -21.62 -26.14
C VAL A 102 -4.77 -20.20 -25.60
N GLY A 103 -3.98 -19.40 -26.34
CA GLY A 103 -3.75 -17.99 -26.04
C GLY A 103 -2.42 -17.64 -25.34
N VAL A 104 -1.53 -18.62 -25.12
CA VAL A 104 -0.13 -18.39 -24.75
C VAL A 104 0.69 -18.21 -26.04
N ASP A 105 1.27 -17.03 -26.21
CA ASP A 105 2.18 -16.74 -27.32
C ASP A 105 3.59 -17.23 -26.94
N ASP A 106 3.91 -18.46 -27.31
CA ASP A 106 5.19 -19.11 -27.03
C ASP A 106 6.38 -18.45 -27.75
N SER A 107 6.11 -17.59 -28.75
CA SER A 107 7.14 -17.12 -29.69
C SER A 107 8.24 -16.25 -29.06
N ASN A 108 8.05 -15.74 -27.83
CA ASN A 108 8.97 -14.80 -27.18
C ASN A 108 9.34 -15.18 -25.74
N ILE A 109 9.08 -16.42 -25.28
CA ILE A 109 9.36 -16.83 -23.88
C ILE A 109 10.85 -16.71 -23.54
N ALA A 110 11.73 -17.20 -24.42
CA ALA A 110 13.17 -17.18 -24.18
C ALA A 110 13.73 -15.74 -24.08
N GLU A 111 13.21 -14.83 -24.91
CA GLU A 111 13.60 -13.42 -24.88
C GLU A 111 13.10 -12.71 -23.61
N ARG A 112 11.86 -12.99 -23.18
CA ARG A 112 11.30 -12.47 -21.92
C ARG A 112 12.10 -12.95 -20.71
N ILE A 113 12.53 -14.22 -20.69
CA ILE A 113 13.38 -14.74 -19.62
C ILE A 113 14.73 -14.02 -19.63
N LYS A 114 15.35 -13.87 -20.81
CA LYS A 114 16.66 -13.21 -20.95
C LYS A 114 16.64 -11.74 -20.50
N ASN A 115 15.56 -11.02 -20.80
CA ASN A 115 15.41 -9.60 -20.47
C ASN A 115 14.70 -9.38 -19.12
N GLY A 116 14.44 -10.44 -18.36
CA GLY A 116 13.72 -10.38 -17.10
C GLY A 116 14.50 -9.64 -16.01
N THR A 117 13.80 -8.79 -15.27
CA THR A 117 14.35 -7.97 -14.18
C THR A 117 13.72 -8.31 -12.83
N GLU A 118 13.11 -9.49 -12.69
CA GLU A 118 12.33 -9.85 -11.49
C GLU A 118 13.21 -10.09 -10.24
N HIS A 119 14.53 -10.09 -10.40
CA HIS A 119 15.49 -10.09 -9.31
C HIS A 119 15.77 -8.68 -8.76
N LEU A 120 15.21 -7.65 -9.41
CA LEU A 120 15.31 -6.25 -9.08
C LEU A 120 13.93 -5.70 -8.71
N SER A 121 13.89 -4.83 -7.71
CA SER A 121 12.68 -4.07 -7.38
C SER A 121 12.80 -2.62 -7.84
N SER A 122 11.70 -2.10 -8.39
CA SER A 122 11.48 -0.69 -8.69
C SER A 122 10.00 -0.38 -8.49
N LEU A 123 9.68 0.89 -8.25
CA LEU A 123 8.30 1.34 -8.13
C LEU A 123 7.52 1.08 -9.43
N ARG A 124 6.47 0.27 -9.36
CA ARG A 124 5.55 -0.05 -10.45
C ARG A 124 4.33 0.88 -10.40
N GLU A 125 4.54 2.19 -10.51
CA GLU A 125 3.51 3.21 -10.24
C GLU A 125 2.24 3.06 -11.09
N SER A 126 2.36 2.83 -12.39
CA SER A 126 1.20 2.64 -13.29
C SER A 126 0.35 1.44 -12.86
N TYR A 127 0.99 0.36 -12.42
CA TYR A 127 0.32 -0.83 -11.92
C TYR A 127 -0.41 -0.57 -10.59
N LEU A 128 0.22 0.17 -9.66
CA LEU A 128 -0.40 0.54 -8.39
C LEU A 128 -1.61 1.48 -8.59
N ARG A 129 -1.53 2.44 -9.51
CA ARG A 129 -2.65 3.30 -9.88
C ARG A 129 -3.81 2.52 -10.49
N GLN A 130 -3.51 1.52 -11.32
CA GLN A 130 -4.53 0.61 -11.83
C GLN A 130 -5.23 -0.13 -10.68
N LEU A 131 -4.49 -0.72 -9.75
CA LEU A 131 -5.07 -1.41 -8.60
C LEU A 131 -5.92 -0.48 -7.72
N ALA A 132 -5.47 0.75 -7.52
CA ALA A 132 -6.20 1.77 -6.78
C ALA A 132 -7.58 2.02 -7.44
N SER A 133 -7.60 2.21 -8.77
CA SER A 133 -8.86 2.39 -9.51
C SER A 133 -9.78 1.17 -9.47
N GLU A 134 -9.23 -0.05 -9.53
CA GLU A 134 -10.00 -1.30 -9.46
C GLU A 134 -10.63 -1.54 -8.08
N THR A 135 -10.01 -1.03 -7.02
CA THR A 135 -10.46 -1.21 -5.62
C THR A 135 -11.16 0.02 -5.05
N ALA A 136 -11.24 1.11 -5.82
CA ALA A 136 -11.69 2.43 -5.39
C ALA A 136 -10.92 2.98 -4.17
N LEU A 137 -9.60 2.70 -4.12
CA LEU A 137 -8.67 3.31 -3.17
C LEU A 137 -7.99 4.52 -3.80
N ASP A 138 -7.44 5.39 -2.96
CA ASP A 138 -6.51 6.40 -3.41
C ASP A 138 -5.12 5.81 -3.67
N TYR A 139 -4.33 6.51 -4.48
CA TYR A 139 -2.89 6.25 -4.65
C TYR A 139 -2.06 7.47 -4.23
N TYR A 140 -0.97 7.22 -3.51
CA TYR A 140 0.03 8.21 -3.16
C TYR A 140 1.44 7.64 -3.36
N ARG A 141 2.34 8.43 -3.95
CA ARG A 141 3.76 8.08 -4.07
C ARG A 141 4.51 8.71 -2.90
N LEU A 142 5.29 7.90 -2.17
CA LEU A 142 6.08 8.35 -1.03
C LEU A 142 7.44 8.86 -1.53
N ASP A 143 7.50 10.14 -1.90
CA ASP A 143 8.74 10.81 -2.28
C ASP A 143 9.36 11.62 -1.12
N SER A 144 8.55 12.03 -0.15
CA SER A 144 8.94 12.90 0.95
C SER A 144 8.25 12.50 2.25
N ILE A 145 9.03 12.30 3.30
CA ILE A 145 8.52 11.91 4.62
C ILE A 145 7.65 13.02 5.23
N ASN A 146 8.00 14.29 5.02
CA ASN A 146 7.23 15.41 5.57
C ASN A 146 5.86 15.52 4.89
N ASP A 147 5.81 15.38 3.58
CA ASP A 147 4.56 15.41 2.83
C ASP A 147 3.69 14.18 3.15
N TRP A 148 4.33 13.04 3.37
CA TRP A 148 3.67 11.83 3.84
C TRP A 148 3.01 12.02 5.21
N LEU A 149 3.73 12.61 6.18
CA LEU A 149 3.19 12.90 7.51
C LEU A 149 1.99 13.85 7.43
N ASN A 150 2.04 14.85 6.56
CA ASN A 150 0.90 15.74 6.32
C ASN A 150 -0.29 14.98 5.70
N ARG A 151 -0.04 14.06 4.75
CA ARG A 151 -1.10 13.25 4.13
C ARG A 151 -1.77 12.31 5.14
N LEU A 152 -1.04 11.78 6.12
CA LEU A 152 -1.62 10.97 7.20
C LEU A 152 -2.62 11.73 8.07
N GLN A 153 -2.54 13.06 8.09
CA GLN A 153 -3.46 13.93 8.84
C GLN A 153 -4.68 14.36 8.02
N ASP A 154 -4.82 13.88 6.78
CA ASP A 154 -5.97 14.17 5.93
C ASP A 154 -7.27 13.74 6.63
N PRO A 155 -8.30 14.61 6.74
CA PRO A 155 -9.60 14.24 7.29
C PRO A 155 -10.23 13.00 6.64
N ASN A 156 -9.94 12.74 5.36
CA ASN A 156 -10.39 11.53 4.65
C ASN A 156 -9.78 10.24 5.22
N LEU A 157 -8.64 10.35 5.92
CA LEU A 157 -8.00 9.26 6.66
C LEU A 157 -8.23 9.34 8.18
N ALA A 158 -8.93 10.37 8.70
CA ALA A 158 -9.27 10.53 10.12
C ALA A 158 -10.62 9.89 10.52
N GLU A 159 -10.66 9.18 11.66
CA GLU A 159 -11.89 8.62 12.24
C GLU A 159 -12.40 9.57 13.33
N TRP A 160 -13.72 9.83 13.35
CA TRP A 160 -14.34 10.56 14.46
C TRP A 160 -14.27 9.72 15.73
N ARG A 161 -13.59 10.23 16.76
CA ARG A 161 -13.52 9.60 18.08
C ARG A 161 -14.00 10.55 19.16
N GLU A 162 -14.80 10.04 20.08
CA GLU A 162 -15.10 10.74 21.33
C GLU A 162 -13.82 10.81 22.16
N ALA A 163 -13.32 12.04 22.37
CA ALA A 163 -12.14 12.29 23.19
C ALA A 163 -12.56 13.08 24.43
N PRO A 164 -12.14 12.68 25.65
CA PRO A 164 -12.37 13.48 26.84
C PRO A 164 -11.57 14.78 26.73
N LEU A 165 -12.26 15.88 26.47
CA LEU A 165 -11.65 17.21 26.46
C LEU A 165 -11.53 17.71 27.90
N SER A 166 -10.30 18.04 28.31
CA SER A 166 -10.08 18.70 29.59
C SER A 166 -10.65 20.13 29.54
N THR A 167 -11.78 20.34 30.23
CA THR A 167 -12.46 21.64 30.31
C THR A 167 -11.74 22.62 31.24
N THR A 168 -10.70 22.19 31.96
CA THR A 168 -9.97 22.99 32.93
C THR A 168 -9.35 24.25 32.31
N GLY A 169 -8.89 24.19 31.06
CA GLY A 169 -8.34 25.35 30.35
C GLY A 169 -9.37 26.43 30.04
N LEU A 170 -10.56 26.03 29.55
CA LEU A 170 -11.68 26.96 29.29
C LEU A 170 -12.23 27.56 30.58
N ALA A 171 -12.41 26.73 31.61
CA ALA A 171 -12.84 27.19 32.93
C ALA A 171 -11.84 28.18 33.55
N GLY A 172 -10.53 27.92 33.41
CA GLY A 172 -9.47 28.81 33.87
C GLY A 172 -9.47 30.17 33.16
N LEU A 173 -9.65 30.20 31.84
CA LEU A 173 -9.78 31.44 31.07
C LEU A 173 -11.01 32.25 31.51
N LEU A 174 -12.14 31.59 31.72
CA LEU A 174 -13.36 32.25 32.20
C LEU A 174 -13.15 32.86 33.59
N ALA A 175 -12.49 32.13 34.50
CA ALA A 175 -12.16 32.61 35.84
C ALA A 175 -11.23 33.84 35.81
N LEU A 176 -10.21 33.84 34.94
CA LEU A 176 -9.32 35.00 34.75
C LEU A 176 -10.07 36.22 34.19
N LEU A 177 -11.00 36.00 33.27
CA LEU A 177 -11.87 37.05 32.74
C LEU A 177 -12.76 37.66 33.82
N LEU A 178 -13.36 36.83 34.68
CA LEU A 178 -14.17 37.30 35.80
C LEU A 178 -13.34 38.05 36.85
N LEU A 179 -12.14 37.56 37.19
CA LEU A 179 -11.23 38.20 38.14
C LEU A 179 -10.75 39.56 37.62
N SER A 180 -10.39 39.65 36.33
CA SER A 180 -9.98 40.91 35.72
C SER A 180 -11.13 41.92 35.64
N LEU A 181 -12.36 41.46 35.34
CA LEU A 181 -13.56 42.30 35.38
C LEU A 181 -13.82 42.83 36.80
N GLU A 182 -13.71 41.98 37.81
CA GLU A 182 -13.88 42.39 39.22
C GLU A 182 -12.84 43.43 39.63
N ALA A 183 -11.56 43.20 39.30
CA ALA A 183 -10.47 44.12 39.60
C ALA A 183 -10.70 45.52 38.97
N VAL A 184 -11.18 45.57 37.72
CA VAL A 184 -11.53 46.83 37.04
C VAL A 184 -12.71 47.53 37.71
N LEU A 185 -13.74 46.78 38.11
CA LEU A 185 -14.91 47.32 38.81
C LEU A 185 -14.59 47.79 40.23
N ALA A 186 -13.64 47.16 40.91
CA ALA A 186 -13.16 47.57 42.23
C ALA A 186 -12.34 48.86 42.12
N TRP A 187 -11.44 48.95 41.14
CA TRP A 187 -10.65 50.16 40.87
C TRP A 187 -11.52 51.39 40.53
N ARG A 188 -12.66 51.19 39.85
CA ARG A 188 -13.62 52.29 39.58
C ARG A 188 -14.45 52.73 40.79
N ARG A 189 -14.50 51.94 41.86
CA ARG A 189 -15.33 52.19 43.05
C ARG A 189 -14.56 52.83 44.21
N GLY A 190 -13.23 52.73 44.23
CA GLY A 190 -12.34 53.39 45.19
C GLY A 190 -11.81 54.71 44.64
#